data_AF-A0A9X7GG79-F1
#
_entry.id   AF-A0A9X7GG79-F1
#
_cell.length_a   1.000
_cell.length_b   1.000
_cell.length_c   1.000
_cell.angle_alpha   90.00
_cell.angle_beta   90.00
_cell.angle_gamma   90.00
#
_symmetry.space_group_name_H-M   'P 1'
#
loop_
_entity.id
_entity.type
_entity.pdbx_description
1 polymer ?
#
loop_
_entity_poly.entity_id
_entity_poly.type
_entity_poly.pdbx_seq_one_letter_code
_entity_poly.pdbx_strand_id
1 'polypeptide(L)'
;MDKKNVSDDMILFYEDETHIRDYQALHTSWFLRGKQKQIPTYGRHASVTLFGAVNTQNGRLHCMEASSCNAIYFRHFLQYVLHVNPNKHIVMILDNARIHHAKL
;
A
#
# COMPACT_ATOMS: atom_id res chain seq x y z
N MET A 1 -21.13 3.06 8.87
CA MET A 1 -21.56 2.24 7.72
C MET A 1 -22.13 0.94 8.25
N ASP A 2 -23.44 0.73 8.10
CA ASP A 2 -24.14 -0.46 8.57
C ASP A 2 -23.70 -1.69 7.78
N LYS A 3 -23.12 -2.68 8.48
CA LYS A 3 -22.60 -3.96 7.96
C LYS A 3 -23.70 -4.95 7.50
N LYS A 4 -24.86 -4.49 7.02
CA LYS A 4 -26.04 -5.35 6.87
C LYS A 4 -26.24 -6.03 5.50
N ASN A 5 -25.41 -5.75 4.48
CA ASN A 5 -25.69 -6.19 3.10
C ASN A 5 -24.57 -6.99 2.40
N VAL A 6 -23.54 -7.46 3.09
CA VAL A 6 -22.49 -8.28 2.47
C VAL A 6 -22.83 -9.75 2.69
N SER A 7 -23.23 -10.47 1.63
CA SER A 7 -23.46 -11.92 1.72
C SER A 7 -22.17 -12.65 2.10
N ASP A 8 -22.25 -13.86 2.68
CA ASP A 8 -21.06 -14.65 3.08
C ASP A 8 -20.07 -14.92 1.94
N ASP A 9 -20.52 -14.83 0.68
CA ASP A 9 -19.68 -15.00 -0.51
C ASP A 9 -19.12 -13.69 -1.09
N MET A 10 -19.45 -12.55 -0.51
CA MET A 10 -18.94 -11.26 -0.91
C MET A 10 -17.86 -10.79 0.08
N ILE A 11 -16.75 -10.27 -0.46
CA ILE A 11 -15.70 -9.62 0.33
C ILE A 11 -15.59 -8.17 -0.14
N LEU A 12 -15.69 -7.25 0.82
CA LEU A 12 -15.39 -5.84 0.59
C LEU A 12 -13.97 -5.54 1.09
N PHE A 13 -13.13 -5.05 0.19
CA PHE A 13 -11.77 -4.58 0.46
C PHE A 13 -11.69 -3.05 0.38
N TYR A 14 -10.93 -2.44 1.30
CA TYR A 14 -10.35 -1.13 1.08
C TYR A 14 -8.91 -1.29 0.66
N GLU A 15 -8.57 -0.73 -0.49
CA GLU A 15 -7.25 -0.82 -1.11
C GLU A 15 -6.57 0.54 -1.10
N ASP A 16 -5.27 0.54 -0.85
CA ASP A 16 -4.43 1.73 -0.88
C ASP A 16 -2.96 1.32 -1.12
N GLU A 17 -2.18 2.26 -1.65
CA GLU A 17 -0.75 2.10 -1.87
C GLU A 17 0.08 2.97 -0.94
N THR A 18 1.17 2.40 -0.42
CA THR A 18 2.14 3.16 0.36
C THR A 18 3.56 3.02 -0.18
N HIS A 19 4.29 4.14 -0.11
CA HIS A 19 5.68 4.20 -0.54
C HIS A 19 6.61 4.20 0.67
N ILE A 20 7.28 3.08 0.88
CA ILE A 20 8.30 2.94 1.92
C ILE A 20 9.63 3.37 1.32
N ARG A 21 10.27 4.35 1.96
CA ARG A 21 11.52 4.95 1.47
C ARG A 21 12.63 4.68 2.45
N ASP A 22 13.80 4.34 1.92
CA ASP A 22 15.04 4.15 2.69
C ASP A 22 15.74 5.50 2.92
N TYR A 23 15.00 6.48 3.42
CA TYR A 23 15.58 7.73 3.91
C TYR A 23 15.68 7.66 5.43
N GLN A 24 16.79 8.18 5.97
CA GLN A 24 16.83 8.50 7.39
C GLN A 24 15.86 9.64 7.68
N ALA A 25 14.80 9.34 8.44
CA ALA A 25 13.98 10.36 9.04
C ALA A 25 14.85 11.14 10.04
N LEU A 26 15.11 12.42 9.74
CA LEU A 26 15.78 13.30 10.69
C LEU A 26 14.81 13.59 11.83
N HIS A 27 15.23 13.32 13.05
CA HIS A 27 14.47 13.63 14.25
C HIS A 27 15.21 14.65 15.12
N THR A 28 14.49 15.26 16.06
CA THR A 28 15.08 16.16 17.05
C THR A 28 16.19 15.44 17.82
N SER A 29 17.35 16.08 17.92
CA SER A 29 18.51 15.60 18.68
C SER A 29 19.17 16.78 19.37
N TRP A 30 19.90 16.51 20.45
CA TRP A 30 20.66 17.52 21.18
C TRP A 30 22.04 17.73 20.54
N PHE A 31 22.44 18.98 20.38
CA PHE A 31 23.79 19.38 19.98
C PHE A 31 24.17 20.68 20.66
N LEU A 32 25.47 20.96 20.72
CA LEU A 32 26.00 22.16 21.37
C LEU A 32 25.45 23.42 20.70
N ARG A 33 25.03 24.39 21.51
CA ARG A 33 24.58 25.70 21.01
C ARG A 33 25.68 26.33 20.16
N GLY A 34 25.32 26.78 18.95
CA GLY A 34 26.26 27.35 17.99
C GLY A 34 27.08 26.32 17.20
N LYS A 35 26.89 25.01 17.39
CA LYS A 35 27.55 23.95 16.62
C LYS A 35 26.53 23.06 15.91
N GLN A 36 26.17 23.43 14.69
CA GLN A 36 25.27 22.63 13.85
C GLN A 36 25.84 21.23 13.62
N LYS A 37 25.07 20.20 13.97
CA LYS A 37 25.43 18.81 13.68
C LYS A 37 25.24 18.53 12.19
N GLN A 38 26.28 18.04 11.53
CA GLN A 38 26.20 17.52 10.17
C GLN A 38 25.77 16.06 10.23
N ILE A 39 24.70 15.71 9.50
CA ILE A 39 24.15 14.36 9.48
C ILE A 39 24.53 13.72 8.14
N PRO A 40 25.34 12.65 8.13
CA PRO A 40 25.73 12.01 6.88
C PRO A 40 24.53 11.34 6.25
N THR A 41 24.24 11.69 5.00
CA THR A 41 23.20 11.05 4.19
C THR A 41 23.84 10.10 3.20
N TYR A 42 23.32 8.87 3.10
CA TYR A 42 23.85 7.84 2.20
C TYR A 42 23.66 8.13 0.69
N GLY A 43 22.92 9.20 0.32
CA GLY A 43 22.79 9.67 -1.07
C GLY A 43 22.04 8.71 -2.01
N ARG A 44 21.57 7.56 -1.53
CA ARG A 44 20.82 6.58 -2.30
C ARG A 44 19.32 6.80 -2.11
N HIS A 45 18.61 6.99 -3.22
CA HIS A 45 17.16 7.07 -3.26
C HIS A 45 16.58 5.67 -3.52
N ALA A 46 16.42 4.86 -2.47
CA ALA A 46 15.76 3.56 -2.58
C ALA A 46 14.33 3.64 -2.00
N SER A 47 13.38 3.06 -2.73
CA SER A 47 11.99 2.96 -2.30
C SER A 47 11.35 1.68 -2.80
N VAL A 48 10.43 1.15 -2.01
CA VAL A 48 9.51 0.08 -2.41
C VAL A 48 8.09 0.60 -2.33
N THR A 49 7.24 0.16 -3.24
CA THR A 49 5.80 0.39 -3.18
C THR A 49 5.15 -0.84 -2.59
N LEU A 50 4.26 -0.67 -1.62
CA LEU A 50 3.44 -1.73 -1.08
C LEU A 50 2.00 -1.48 -1.48
N PHE A 51 1.42 -2.42 -2.24
CA PHE A 51 -0.03 -2.47 -2.47
C PHE A 51 -0.68 -3.20 -1.30
N GLY A 52 -1.78 -2.67 -0.78
CA GLY A 52 -2.43 -3.22 0.41
C GLY A 52 -3.94 -3.20 0.29
N ALA A 53 -4.60 -4.31 0.62
CA ALA A 53 -6.06 -4.42 0.69
C ALA A 53 -6.50 -5.06 2.01
N VAL A 54 -7.37 -4.36 2.75
CA VAL A 54 -7.90 -4.84 4.05
C VAL A 54 -9.31 -5.37 3.89
N ASN A 55 -9.52 -6.62 4.28
CA ASN A 55 -10.85 -7.23 4.33
C ASN A 55 -11.66 -6.59 5.46
N THR A 56 -12.80 -5.99 5.13
CA THR A 56 -13.65 -5.26 6.08
C THR A 56 -14.38 -6.12 7.10
N GLN A 57 -14.56 -7.41 6.82
CA GLN A 57 -15.28 -8.33 7.68
C GLN A 57 -14.38 -8.82 8.82
N ASN A 58 -13.15 -9.23 8.50
CA ASN A 58 -12.23 -9.88 9.45
C ASN A 58 -10.94 -9.08 9.73
N GLY A 59 -10.71 -7.95 9.06
CA GLY A 59 -9.53 -7.11 9.24
C GLY A 59 -8.24 -7.67 8.63
N ARG A 60 -8.31 -8.78 7.88
CA ARG A 60 -7.13 -9.40 7.26
C ARG A 60 -6.55 -8.47 6.19
N LEU A 61 -5.27 -8.15 6.32
CA LEU A 61 -4.50 -7.40 5.34
C LEU A 61 -3.88 -8.36 4.29
N HIS A 62 -4.05 -8.01 3.03
CA HIS A 62 -3.38 -8.61 1.89
C HIS A 62 -2.41 -7.58 1.34
N CYS A 63 -1.13 -7.92 1.20
CA CYS A 63 -0.13 -6.97 0.73
C CYS A 63 0.83 -7.60 -0.27
N MET A 64 1.34 -6.78 -1.18
CA MET A 64 2.33 -7.18 -2.17
C MET A 64 3.33 -6.05 -2.41
N GLU A 65 4.61 -6.37 -2.29
CA GLU A 65 5.70 -5.45 -2.61
C GLU A 65 5.90 -5.35 -4.12
N ALA A 66 6.19 -4.13 -4.57
CA ALA A 66 6.46 -3.80 -5.96
C ALA A 66 7.61 -2.79 -6.05
N SER A 67 8.41 -2.91 -7.12
CA SER A 67 9.50 -1.97 -7.38
C SER A 67 9.00 -0.56 -7.76
N SER A 68 7.76 -0.44 -8.21
CA SER A 68 7.14 0.83 -8.58
C SER A 68 5.61 0.76 -8.52
N CYS A 69 4.97 1.91 -8.36
CA CYS A 69 3.52 2.06 -8.44
C CYS A 69 3.11 2.29 -9.91
N ASN A 70 2.69 1.22 -10.58
CA ASN A 70 2.21 1.28 -11.97
C ASN A 70 1.13 0.23 -12.22
N ALA A 71 0.44 0.36 -13.35
CA ALA A 71 -0.69 -0.51 -13.71
C ALA A 71 -0.32 -2.00 -13.81
N ILE A 72 0.92 -2.34 -14.21
CA ILE A 72 1.37 -3.74 -14.33
C ILE A 72 1.44 -4.37 -12.93
N TYR A 73 2.08 -3.70 -11.98
CA TYR A 73 2.15 -4.19 -10.60
C TYR A 73 0.79 -4.16 -9.91
N PHE A 74 -0.05 -3.17 -10.19
CA PHE A 74 -1.44 -3.17 -9.73
C PHE A 74 -2.21 -4.40 -10.24
N ARG A 75 -2.08 -4.75 -11.53
CA ARG A 75 -2.67 -5.98 -12.07
C ARG A 75 -2.14 -7.24 -11.37
N HIS A 76 -0.84 -7.33 -11.09
CA HIS A 76 -0.28 -8.44 -10.33
C HIS A 76 -0.87 -8.52 -8.92
N PHE A 77 -1.11 -7.37 -8.28
CA PHE A 77 -1.75 -7.32 -6.97
C PHE A 77 -3.20 -7.84 -7.03
N LEU A 78 -3.98 -7.42 -8.02
CA LEU A 78 -5.34 -7.94 -8.22
C LEU A 78 -5.35 -9.47 -8.46
N GLN A 79 -4.40 -9.98 -9.23
CA GLN A 79 -4.24 -11.43 -9.44
C GLN A 79 -3.91 -12.17 -8.14
N TYR A 80 -3.02 -11.60 -7.32
CA TYR A 80 -2.71 -12.11 -6.00
C TYR A 80 -3.96 -12.14 -5.10
N VAL A 81 -4.73 -11.05 -5.05
CA VAL A 81 -5.97 -10.94 -4.25
C VAL A 81 -7.01 -11.97 -4.67
N LEU A 82 -7.19 -12.20 -5.98
CA LEU A 82 -8.08 -13.22 -6.52
C LEU A 82 -7.62 -14.63 -6.15
N HIS A 83 -6.31 -14.89 -6.24
CA HIS A 83 -5.73 -16.20 -5.95
C HIS A 83 -5.93 -16.61 -4.48
N VAL A 84 -5.76 -15.67 -3.55
CA VAL A 84 -5.88 -15.93 -2.10
C VAL A 84 -7.31 -15.90 -1.57
N ASN A 85 -8.29 -15.48 -2.38
CA ASN A 85 -9.71 -15.47 -2.06
C ASN A 85 -10.53 -16.22 -3.15
N PRO A 86 -10.30 -17.54 -3.33
CA PRO A 86 -10.98 -18.30 -4.37
C PRO A 86 -12.50 -18.36 -4.11
N ASN A 87 -13.29 -18.36 -5.18
CA ASN A 87 -14.75 -18.47 -5.15
C ASN A 87 -15.49 -17.35 -4.39
N LYS A 88 -14.85 -16.20 -4.17
CA LYS A 88 -15.48 -15.04 -3.53
C LYS A 88 -15.74 -13.94 -4.54
N HIS A 89 -16.88 -13.27 -4.38
CA HIS A 89 -17.20 -12.06 -5.13
C HIS A 89 -16.54 -10.87 -4.45
N ILE A 90 -15.55 -10.28 -5.10
CA ILE A 90 -14.74 -9.22 -4.52
C ILE A 90 -15.24 -7.86 -4.98
N VAL A 91 -15.55 -6.99 -4.01
CA VAL A 91 -15.74 -5.55 -4.21
C VAL A 91 -14.55 -4.84 -3.61
N MET A 92 -13.87 -4.03 -4.40
CA MET A 92 -12.68 -3.31 -3.95
C MET A 92 -12.93 -1.80 -4.06
N ILE A 93 -12.77 -1.10 -2.96
CA ILE A 93 -12.83 0.36 -2.88
C ILE A 93 -11.39 0.87 -2.99
N LEU A 94 -11.15 1.67 -4.02
CA LEU A 94 -9.88 2.32 -4.36
C LEU A 94 -10.12 3.83 -4.44
N ASP A 95 -9.04 4.61 -4.50
CA ASP A 95 -9.11 6.01 -4.91
C ASP A 95 -9.28 6.13 -6.45
N ASN A 96 -9.13 7.34 -7.00
CA ASN A 96 -9.26 7.60 -8.43
C ASN A 96 -7.90 7.74 -9.16
N ALA A 97 -6.84 7.11 -8.66
CA ALA A 97 -5.53 7.18 -9.27
C ALA A 97 -5.53 6.63 -10.71
N ARG A 98 -4.71 7.24 -11.57
CA ARG A 98 -4.65 6.94 -13.01
C ARG A 98 -4.27 5.48 -13.31
N ILE A 99 -3.53 4.84 -12.41
CA ILE A 99 -3.08 3.45 -12.55
C ILE A 99 -4.26 2.46 -12.57
N HIS A 100 -5.38 2.78 -11.90
CA HIS A 100 -6.56 1.92 -11.85
C HIS A 100 -7.38 1.95 -13.14
N HIS A 101 -7.23 3.01 -13.95
CA HIS A 101 -7.95 3.19 -15.22
C HIS A 101 -7.15 2.76 -16.45
N ALA A 102 -5.90 2.32 -16.25
CA ALA A 102 -5.02 1.94 -17.33
C ALA A 102 -5.56 0.70 -18.06
N LYS A 103 -5.55 0.74 -19.39
CA LYS A 103 -5.79 -0.43 -20.24
C LYS A 103 -4.43 -1.07 -20.55
N LEU A 104 -4.26 -2.31 -20.12
CA LEU A 104 -3.07 -3.13 -20.34
C LEU A 104 -3.28 -4.08 -21.51
#